data_AF-A0A848NAL2-F1
#
_entry.id   AF-A0A848NAL2-F1
#
_cell.length_a   1.000
_cell.length_b   1.000
_cell.length_c   1.000
_cell.angle_alpha   90.00
_cell.angle_beta   90.00
_cell.angle_gamma   90.00
#
_symmetry.space_group_name_H-M   'P 1'
#
loop_
_entity.id
_entity.type
_entity.pdbx_description
1 polymer ?
#
loop_
_entity_poly.entity_id
_entity_poly.type
_entity_poly.pdbx_seq_one_letter_code
_entity_poly.pdbx_strand_id
1 'polypeptide(L)'
;MRTGERSAGAVLEATLARIRAADARYNCFTAITETRARQEAAAIDARRARGESLPPLAGVPYAVKNLFDTAEEVTLAGGRVNAANPPAPRDATLVARLRDAGAVLARINDLAGRARAAGAPVIYVQHEAPGGKLAHGEPGWQLDTRLRPADGDVRVRKTTPDSFLRTGLDDALSRAGATQLVVCGYASEFCVDTTVRRAAALGYPVTLAADAHTTHDKPHAAGARIRAHHNATLSSISSFGVKIAAVPAADIGFGEAR
;
A
#
# COMPACT_ATOMS: atom_id res chain seq x y z
N MET A 1 -7.90 17.14 14.07
CA MET A 1 -6.85 16.70 13.10
C MET A 1 -7.10 17.21 11.69
N ARG A 2 -8.30 17.04 11.10
CA ARG A 2 -8.66 17.64 9.79
C ARG A 2 -8.57 19.18 9.72
N THR A 3 -8.67 19.87 10.86
CA THR A 3 -8.53 21.33 11.00
C THR A 3 -7.09 21.81 11.19
N GLY A 4 -6.13 20.89 11.37
CA GLY A 4 -4.71 21.21 11.56
C GLY A 4 -4.29 21.59 12.99
N GLU A 5 -5.21 21.74 13.94
CA GLU A 5 -4.90 22.32 15.26
C GLU A 5 -4.11 21.41 16.22
N ARG A 6 -4.03 20.09 15.97
CA ARG A 6 -3.33 19.12 16.85
C ARG A 6 -2.63 18.04 16.04
N SER A 7 -1.42 17.65 16.48
CA SER A 7 -0.64 16.54 15.91
C SER A 7 -1.23 15.18 16.31
N ALA A 8 -0.92 14.13 15.55
CA ALA A 8 -1.32 12.76 15.88
C ALA A 8 -0.73 12.33 17.23
N GLY A 9 0.54 12.68 17.50
CA GLY A 9 1.16 12.47 18.81
C GLY A 9 0.40 13.16 19.93
N ALA A 10 0.01 14.43 19.76
CA ALA A 10 -0.74 15.16 20.77
C ALA A 10 -2.14 14.55 21.03
N VAL A 11 -2.80 14.08 19.97
CA VAL A 11 -4.10 13.38 20.11
C VAL A 11 -3.94 12.03 20.81
N LEU A 12 -2.87 11.30 20.50
CA LEU A 12 -2.54 10.05 21.17
C LEU A 12 -2.27 10.26 22.66
N GLU A 13 -1.39 11.20 23.02
CA GLU A 13 -1.07 11.46 24.44
C GLU A 13 -2.29 11.88 25.24
N ALA A 14 -3.14 12.75 24.68
CA ALA A 14 -4.39 13.13 25.31
C ALA A 14 -5.32 11.91 25.48
N THR A 15 -5.30 10.96 24.55
CA THR A 15 -6.10 9.73 24.65
C THR A 15 -5.54 8.78 25.70
N LEU A 16 -4.23 8.53 25.71
CA LEU A 16 -3.57 7.70 26.72
C LEU A 16 -3.74 8.27 28.13
N ALA A 17 -3.65 9.59 28.30
CA ALA A 17 -3.90 10.25 29.58
C ALA A 17 -5.33 9.99 30.09
N ARG A 18 -6.35 10.08 29.22
CA ARG A 18 -7.74 9.76 29.59
C ARG A 18 -7.90 8.28 29.93
N ILE A 19 -7.26 7.37 29.18
CA ILE A 19 -7.30 5.94 29.48
C ILE A 19 -6.69 5.70 30.86
N ARG A 20 -5.47 6.18 31.13
CA ARG A 20 -4.82 6.00 32.44
C ARG A 20 -5.63 6.55 33.61
N ALA A 21 -6.30 7.69 33.43
CA ALA A 21 -7.13 8.31 34.46
C ALA A 21 -8.45 7.56 34.74
N ALA A 22 -8.99 6.85 33.75
CA ALA A 22 -10.34 6.30 33.80
C ALA A 22 -10.36 4.76 33.87
N ASP A 23 -9.37 4.09 33.30
CA ASP A 23 -9.43 2.65 33.05
C ASP A 23 -9.32 1.81 34.33
N ALA A 24 -8.63 2.30 35.36
CA ALA A 24 -8.66 1.65 36.68
C ALA A 24 -10.07 1.52 37.26
N ARG A 25 -11.00 2.41 36.86
CA ARG A 25 -12.41 2.37 37.26
C ARG A 25 -13.28 1.54 36.31
N TYR A 26 -13.01 1.59 35.01
CA TYR A 26 -13.90 1.02 34.00
C TYR A 26 -13.43 -0.31 33.41
N ASN A 27 -12.14 -0.64 33.53
CA ASN A 27 -11.51 -1.87 33.08
C ASN A 27 -11.86 -2.20 31.60
N CYS A 28 -11.73 -1.20 30.74
CA CYS A 28 -12.12 -1.24 29.34
C CYS A 28 -11.05 -1.93 28.45
N PHE A 29 -9.79 -1.96 28.88
CA PHE A 29 -8.69 -2.47 28.07
C PHE A 29 -8.04 -3.71 28.70
N THR A 30 -7.79 -4.72 27.86
CA THR A 30 -7.04 -5.93 28.24
C THR A 30 -5.53 -5.72 28.04
N ALA A 31 -5.17 -4.86 27.09
CA ALA A 31 -3.81 -4.39 26.84
C ALA A 31 -3.89 -3.00 26.20
N ILE A 32 -2.84 -2.20 26.40
CA ILE A 32 -2.66 -0.91 25.75
C ILE A 32 -1.32 -0.95 25.02
N THR A 33 -1.33 -0.93 23.69
CA THR A 33 -0.14 -1.02 22.85
C THR A 33 0.59 0.33 22.75
N GLU A 34 1.01 0.91 23.89
CA GLU A 34 1.51 2.30 23.94
C GLU A 34 2.70 2.55 23.02
N THR A 35 3.69 1.65 23.03
CA THR A 35 4.91 1.77 22.21
C THR A 35 4.56 1.81 20.72
N ARG A 36 3.76 0.83 20.26
CA ARG A 36 3.28 0.76 18.89
C ARG A 36 2.46 1.99 18.50
N ALA A 37 1.54 2.41 19.37
CA ALA A 37 0.68 3.57 19.11
C ALA A 37 1.50 4.86 18.94
N ARG A 38 2.54 5.05 19.76
CA ARG A 38 3.46 6.21 19.67
C ARG A 38 4.25 6.20 18.36
N GLN A 39 4.74 5.03 17.94
CA GLN A 39 5.42 4.88 16.65
C GLN A 39 4.50 5.21 15.47
N GLU A 40 3.28 4.69 15.48
CA GLU A 40 2.29 4.96 14.43
C GLU A 40 1.90 6.46 14.37
N ALA A 41 1.71 7.11 15.53
CA ALA A 41 1.41 8.54 15.60
C ALA A 41 2.57 9.41 15.10
N ALA A 42 3.81 9.09 15.48
CA ALA A 42 5.01 9.78 15.00
C ALA A 42 5.16 9.68 13.47
N ALA A 43 4.86 8.51 12.89
CA ALA A 43 4.87 8.33 11.43
C ALA A 43 3.84 9.22 10.72
N ILE A 44 2.64 9.38 11.29
CA ILE A 44 1.61 10.29 10.75
C ILE A 44 2.05 11.75 10.84
N ASP A 45 2.64 12.16 11.96
CA ASP A 45 3.15 13.53 12.14
C ASP A 45 4.29 13.84 11.18
N ALA A 46 5.21 12.90 10.96
CA ALA A 46 6.29 13.04 9.99
C ALA A 46 5.76 13.20 8.55
N ARG A 47 4.75 12.39 8.17
CA ARG A 47 4.07 12.52 6.86
C ARG A 47 3.40 13.88 6.71
N ARG A 48 2.76 14.35 7.78
CA ARG A 48 2.13 15.68 7.80
C ARG A 48 3.14 16.80 7.64
N ALA A 49 4.27 16.74 8.34
CA ALA A 49 5.33 17.73 8.26
C ALA A 49 5.92 17.85 6.85
N ARG A 50 5.92 16.75 6.09
CA ARG A 50 6.29 16.72 4.66
C ARG A 50 5.20 17.20 3.70
N GLY A 51 4.06 17.70 4.21
CA GLY A 51 2.94 18.15 3.39
C GLY A 51 2.22 17.02 2.63
N GLU A 52 2.30 15.78 3.12
CA GLU A 52 1.56 14.67 2.53
C GLU A 52 0.06 14.78 2.81
N SER A 53 -0.77 14.37 1.84
CA SER A 53 -2.20 14.20 2.08
C SER A 53 -2.44 12.98 2.97
N LEU A 54 -3.15 13.17 4.07
CA LEU A 54 -3.43 12.14 5.05
C LEU A 54 -4.82 11.52 4.83
N PRO A 55 -4.99 10.19 5.01
CA PRO A 55 -6.31 9.58 4.93
C PRO A 55 -7.25 10.08 6.03
N PRO A 56 -8.58 9.94 5.85
CA PRO A 56 -9.58 10.51 6.76
C PRO A 56 -9.43 10.12 8.24
N LEU A 57 -8.85 8.95 8.53
CA LEU A 57 -8.63 8.42 9.88
C LEU A 57 -7.16 8.48 10.32
N ALA A 58 -6.28 9.19 9.60
CA ALA A 58 -4.88 9.29 9.95
C ALA A 58 -4.69 9.82 11.37
N GLY A 59 -3.94 9.05 12.18
CA GLY A 59 -3.59 9.39 13.55
C GLY A 59 -4.73 9.29 14.56
N VAL A 60 -5.94 8.88 14.15
CA VAL A 60 -7.06 8.68 15.08
C VAL A 60 -6.77 7.42 15.91
N PRO A 61 -6.60 7.51 17.24
CA PRO A 61 -6.44 6.33 18.07
C PRO A 61 -7.69 5.47 18.02
N TYR A 62 -7.53 4.15 17.98
CA TYR A 62 -8.63 3.19 17.94
C TYR A 62 -8.34 2.04 18.90
N ALA A 63 -9.41 1.35 19.31
CA ALA A 63 -9.33 0.14 20.10
C ALA A 63 -9.73 -1.06 19.23
N VAL A 64 -9.02 -2.17 19.39
CA VAL A 64 -9.36 -3.45 18.76
C VAL A 64 -10.04 -4.32 19.82
N LYS A 65 -11.23 -4.85 19.52
CA LYS A 65 -11.81 -5.88 20.38
C LYS A 65 -10.84 -7.06 20.42
N ASN A 66 -10.47 -7.53 21.61
CA ASN A 66 -9.57 -8.67 21.82
C ASN A 66 -10.25 -10.03 21.47
N LEU A 67 -10.99 -10.03 20.36
CA LEU A 67 -11.44 -11.18 19.56
C LEU A 67 -10.63 -11.27 18.25
N PHE A 68 -9.86 -10.23 17.92
CA PHE A 68 -9.04 -10.14 16.73
C PHE A 68 -7.57 -10.08 17.12
N ASP A 69 -6.73 -10.80 16.38
CA ASP A 69 -5.28 -10.76 16.56
C ASP A 69 -4.74 -9.35 16.36
N THR A 70 -3.94 -8.90 17.33
CA THR A 70 -3.06 -7.74 17.21
C THR A 70 -1.64 -8.26 17.37
N ALA A 71 -0.75 -7.98 16.43
CA ALA A 71 0.62 -8.46 16.47
C ALA A 71 1.27 -8.12 17.83
N GLU A 72 1.99 -9.09 18.40
CA GLU A 72 2.68 -9.02 19.70
C GLU A 72 1.75 -9.02 20.93
N GLU A 73 0.44 -9.11 20.74
CA GLU A 73 -0.56 -9.22 21.82
C GLU A 73 -1.18 -10.61 21.88
N VAL A 74 -1.58 -11.03 23.08
CA VAL A 74 -2.31 -12.30 23.27
C VAL A 74 -3.80 -12.10 22.96
N THR A 75 -4.34 -12.92 22.06
CA THR A 75 -5.78 -12.97 21.78
C THR A 75 -6.50 -13.82 22.81
N LEU A 76 -7.20 -13.15 23.74
CA LEU A 76 -8.00 -13.73 24.81
C LEU A 76 -9.37 -14.24 24.32
N ALA A 77 -9.95 -13.62 23.29
CA ALA A 77 -11.28 -13.96 22.77
C ALA A 77 -12.37 -14.08 23.87
N GLY A 78 -12.25 -13.28 24.93
CA GLY A 78 -13.18 -13.29 26.07
C GLY A 78 -12.98 -14.44 27.09
N GLY A 79 -11.95 -15.27 26.93
CA GLY A 79 -11.69 -16.41 27.82
C GLY A 79 -10.31 -16.35 28.49
N ARG A 80 -10.27 -16.48 29.82
CA ARG A 80 -9.01 -16.57 30.59
C ARG A 80 -8.14 -17.76 30.20
N VAL A 81 -8.74 -18.82 29.67
CA VAL A 81 -8.04 -20.02 29.17
C VAL A 81 -7.02 -19.69 28.07
N ASN A 82 -7.24 -18.61 27.32
CA ASN A 82 -6.36 -18.21 26.22
C ASN A 82 -5.18 -17.34 26.67
N ALA A 83 -5.09 -16.96 27.95
CA ALA A 83 -4.03 -16.07 28.44
C ALA A 83 -2.62 -16.70 28.38
N ALA A 84 -2.54 -18.04 28.33
CA ALA A 84 -1.29 -18.78 28.19
C ALA A 84 -0.86 -18.99 26.72
N ASN A 85 -1.68 -18.56 25.75
CA ASN A 85 -1.33 -18.67 24.35
C ASN A 85 -0.16 -17.75 24.01
N PRO A 86 0.68 -18.11 23.02
CA PRO A 86 1.69 -17.20 22.52
C PRO A 86 1.05 -15.93 21.94
N PRO A 87 1.73 -14.77 22.01
CA PRO A 87 1.29 -13.56 21.32
C PRO A 87 1.09 -13.79 19.82
N ALA A 88 0.13 -13.09 19.23
CA ALA A 88 -0.17 -13.23 17.82
C ALA A 88 1.04 -12.78 16.98
N PRO A 89 1.49 -13.58 16.00
CA PRO A 89 2.66 -13.24 15.19
C PRO A 89 2.37 -12.14 14.16
N ARG A 90 1.10 -11.78 13.95
CA ARG A 90 0.67 -10.77 12.97
C ARG A 90 -0.73 -10.27 13.29
N ASP A 91 -1.04 -9.06 12.82
CA ASP A 91 -2.38 -8.49 12.88
C ASP A 91 -3.40 -9.33 12.12
N ALA A 92 -4.62 -9.41 12.66
CA ALA A 92 -5.79 -9.84 11.93
C ALA A 92 -6.05 -8.91 10.74
N THR A 93 -6.65 -9.44 9.68
CA THR A 93 -6.86 -8.71 8.41
C THR A 93 -7.60 -7.37 8.60
N LEU A 94 -8.56 -7.29 9.52
CA LEU A 94 -9.27 -6.04 9.82
C LEU A 94 -8.34 -4.98 10.44
N VAL A 95 -7.48 -5.37 11.38
CA VAL A 95 -6.51 -4.49 12.06
C VAL A 95 -5.46 -3.99 11.06
N ALA A 96 -4.95 -4.91 10.23
CA ALA A 96 -4.02 -4.55 9.15
C ALA A 96 -4.65 -3.57 8.14
N ARG A 97 -5.95 -3.71 7.82
CA ARG A 97 -6.66 -2.81 6.91
C ARG A 97 -6.94 -1.44 7.49
N LEU A 98 -7.31 -1.36 8.77
CA LEU A 98 -7.45 -0.07 9.47
C LEU A 98 -6.13 0.71 9.43
N ARG A 99 -5.00 -0.01 9.52
CA ARG A 99 -3.66 0.54 9.31
C ARG A 99 -3.39 0.94 7.85
N ASP A 100 -3.75 0.06 6.90
CA ASP A 100 -3.42 0.20 5.48
C ASP A 100 -4.29 1.19 4.68
N ALA A 101 -5.47 1.58 5.19
CA ALA A 101 -6.55 2.28 4.44
C ALA A 101 -6.19 3.64 3.78
N GLY A 102 -4.93 4.09 3.82
CA GLY A 102 -4.42 5.20 3.02
C GLY A 102 -2.92 5.15 2.69
N ALA A 103 -2.28 3.99 2.80
CA ALA A 103 -0.83 3.87 2.66
C ALA A 103 -0.37 3.51 1.23
N VAL A 104 -1.21 2.84 0.43
CA VAL A 104 -0.83 2.40 -0.93
C VAL A 104 -0.49 3.59 -1.84
N LEU A 105 -1.37 4.60 -1.94
CA LEU A 105 -1.10 5.78 -2.77
C LEU A 105 0.09 6.60 -2.25
N ALA A 106 0.29 6.65 -0.93
CA ALA A 106 1.45 7.31 -0.34
C ALA A 106 2.75 6.60 -0.73
N ARG A 107 2.77 5.25 -0.68
CA ARG A 107 3.91 4.44 -1.12
C ARG A 107 4.15 4.54 -2.63
N ILE A 108 3.10 4.60 -3.45
CA ILE A 108 3.24 4.86 -4.89
C ILE A 108 3.89 6.22 -5.14
N ASN A 109 3.45 7.27 -4.43
CA ASN A 109 4.06 8.60 -4.55
C ASN A 109 5.51 8.65 -4.07
N ASP A 110 5.82 7.96 -2.97
CA ASP A 110 7.19 7.84 -2.46
C ASP A 110 8.10 7.13 -3.47
N LEU A 111 7.66 5.98 -4.02
CA LEU A 111 8.37 5.27 -5.08
C LEU A 111 8.60 6.17 -6.30
N ALA A 112 7.56 6.86 -6.78
CA ALA A 112 7.67 7.77 -7.90
C ALA A 112 8.63 8.94 -7.60
N GLY A 113 8.59 9.50 -6.39
CA GLY A 113 9.52 10.55 -5.95
C GLY A 113 10.98 10.07 -5.95
N ARG A 114 11.25 8.89 -5.39
CA ARG A 114 12.60 8.30 -5.35
C ARG A 114 13.10 7.89 -6.72
N ALA A 115 12.24 7.37 -7.58
CA ALA A 115 12.57 7.09 -8.98
C ALA A 115 13.02 8.36 -9.70
N ARG A 116 12.22 9.44 -9.63
CA ARG A 116 12.57 10.74 -10.22
C ARG A 116 13.88 11.30 -9.66
N ALA A 117 14.08 11.23 -8.34
CA ALA A 117 15.31 11.70 -7.70
C ALA A 117 16.55 10.93 -8.16
N ALA A 118 16.39 9.67 -8.55
CA ALA A 118 17.44 8.83 -9.13
C ALA A 118 17.54 8.92 -10.67
N GLY A 119 16.75 9.79 -11.32
CA GLY A 119 16.71 9.91 -12.77
C GLY A 119 15.96 8.78 -13.49
N ALA A 120 15.33 7.85 -12.75
CA ALA A 120 14.54 6.78 -13.34
C ALA A 120 13.17 7.32 -13.85
N PRO A 121 12.75 6.92 -15.06
CA PRO A 121 11.48 7.35 -15.64
C PRO A 121 10.28 6.81 -14.84
N VAL A 122 9.27 7.66 -14.64
CA VAL A 122 7.98 7.25 -14.06
C VAL A 122 6.92 7.23 -15.15
N ILE A 123 6.20 6.11 -15.25
CA ILE A 123 5.16 5.89 -16.26
C ILE A 123 3.83 5.56 -15.57
N TYR A 124 2.83 6.40 -15.80
CA TYR A 124 1.45 6.15 -15.36
C TYR A 124 0.66 5.47 -16.46
N VAL A 125 0.09 4.32 -16.16
CA VAL A 125 -0.75 3.57 -17.10
C VAL A 125 -2.22 3.69 -16.68
N GLN A 126 -3.05 4.31 -17.51
CA GLN A 126 -4.48 4.55 -17.25
C GLN A 126 -5.35 3.64 -18.11
N HIS A 127 -6.23 2.89 -17.45
CA HIS A 127 -7.21 2.06 -18.15
C HIS A 127 -8.40 2.89 -18.61
N GLU A 128 -8.83 2.67 -19.85
CA GLU A 128 -10.05 3.24 -20.40
C GLU A 128 -10.97 2.16 -20.95
N ALA A 129 -12.27 2.40 -20.81
CA ALA A 129 -13.32 1.58 -21.39
C ALA A 129 -14.23 2.47 -22.24
N PRO A 130 -14.79 1.96 -23.35
CA PRO A 130 -15.75 2.73 -24.14
C PRO A 130 -17.01 3.01 -23.30
N GLY A 131 -17.36 4.29 -23.20
CA GLY A 131 -18.53 4.75 -22.44
C GLY A 131 -18.40 4.62 -20.92
N GLY A 132 -19.35 5.22 -20.21
CA GLY A 132 -19.41 5.19 -18.74
C GLY A 132 -18.28 5.96 -18.06
N LYS A 133 -18.10 5.72 -16.75
CA LYS A 133 -17.24 6.55 -15.88
C LYS A 133 -15.73 6.43 -16.16
N LEU A 134 -15.31 5.41 -16.91
CA LEU A 134 -13.90 5.18 -17.28
C LEU A 134 -13.62 5.53 -18.76
N ALA A 135 -14.54 6.20 -19.44
CA ALA A 135 -14.28 6.72 -20.77
C ALA A 135 -13.19 7.79 -20.74
N HIS A 136 -12.42 7.88 -21.82
CA HIS A 136 -11.31 8.81 -21.92
C HIS A 136 -11.77 10.25 -21.69
N GLY A 137 -11.09 10.96 -20.77
CA GLY A 137 -11.41 12.34 -20.40
C GLY A 137 -12.43 12.47 -19.26
N GLU A 138 -13.18 11.42 -18.92
CA GLU A 138 -14.18 11.48 -17.84
C GLU A 138 -13.53 11.66 -16.46
N PRO A 139 -14.24 12.28 -15.49
CA PRO A 139 -13.71 12.44 -14.13
C PRO A 139 -13.29 11.13 -13.47
N GLY A 140 -13.99 10.03 -13.75
CA GLY A 140 -13.64 8.71 -13.21
C GLY A 140 -12.43 8.05 -13.88
N TRP A 141 -12.02 8.53 -15.05
CA TRP A 141 -10.83 8.08 -15.77
C TRP A 141 -9.55 8.78 -15.32
N GLN A 142 -9.66 9.99 -14.76
CA GLN A 142 -8.51 10.75 -14.26
C GLN A 142 -7.79 10.00 -13.13
N LEU A 143 -6.49 10.26 -12.98
CA LEU A 143 -5.73 9.76 -11.85
C LEU A 143 -6.36 10.24 -10.54
N ASP A 144 -6.33 9.39 -9.50
CA ASP A 144 -6.74 9.79 -8.16
C ASP A 144 -5.96 11.04 -7.74
N THR A 145 -6.67 12.05 -7.23
CA THR A 145 -6.10 13.37 -6.90
C THR A 145 -5.03 13.32 -5.80
N ARG A 146 -4.90 12.19 -5.09
CA ARG A 146 -3.83 11.97 -4.12
C ARG A 146 -2.54 11.48 -4.75
N LEU A 147 -2.56 11.02 -6.01
CA LEU A 147 -1.33 10.75 -6.77
C LEU A 147 -0.66 12.08 -7.16
N ARG A 148 0.67 12.08 -7.20
CA ARG A 148 1.50 13.25 -7.50
C ARG A 148 2.32 13.02 -8.78
N PRO A 149 1.68 12.98 -9.96
CA PRO A 149 2.41 13.00 -11.23
C PRO A 149 3.15 14.34 -11.38
N ALA A 150 4.30 14.31 -12.05
CA ALA A 150 5.12 15.46 -12.42
C ALA A 150 5.10 15.63 -13.94
N ASP A 151 5.46 16.83 -14.42
CA ASP A 151 5.37 17.20 -15.84
C ASP A 151 6.21 16.32 -16.77
N GLY A 152 7.27 15.67 -16.26
CA GLY A 152 8.13 14.76 -17.01
C GLY A 152 7.65 13.30 -17.04
N ASP A 153 6.59 12.95 -16.31
CA ASP A 153 6.12 11.56 -16.26
C ASP A 153 5.37 11.18 -17.54
N VAL A 154 5.62 9.96 -18.02
CA VAL A 154 4.95 9.44 -19.21
C VAL A 154 3.56 8.94 -18.84
N ARG A 155 2.56 9.23 -19.66
CA ARG A 155 1.21 8.65 -19.54
C ARG A 155 0.93 7.70 -20.70
N VAL A 156 0.54 6.48 -20.36
CA VAL A 156 0.12 5.46 -21.32
C VAL A 156 -1.34 5.12 -21.08
N ARG A 157 -2.12 5.04 -22.16
CA ARG A 157 -3.52 4.61 -22.12
C ARG A 157 -3.61 3.14 -22.50
N LYS A 158 -4.56 2.41 -21.91
CA LYS A 158 -4.80 1.00 -22.25
C LYS A 158 -6.27 0.62 -22.17
N THR A 159 -6.68 -0.31 -23.02
CA THR A 159 -8.05 -0.87 -23.04
C THR A 159 -8.11 -2.32 -22.57
N THR A 160 -6.98 -2.89 -22.12
CA THR A 160 -6.90 -4.27 -21.61
C THR A 160 -6.15 -4.34 -20.27
N PRO A 161 -6.17 -5.47 -19.54
CA PRO A 161 -5.34 -5.67 -18.37
C PRO A 161 -3.83 -5.62 -18.67
N ASP A 162 -3.42 -6.13 -19.83
CA ASP A 162 -2.03 -6.08 -20.29
C ASP A 162 -1.67 -4.64 -20.72
N SER A 163 -0.72 -4.04 -20.01
CA SER A 163 -0.28 -2.67 -20.29
C SER A 163 0.60 -2.53 -21.53
N PHE A 164 1.11 -3.63 -22.10
CA PHE A 164 1.87 -3.65 -23.36
C PHE A 164 0.96 -3.89 -24.58
N LEU A 165 -0.17 -4.56 -24.40
CA LEU A 165 -1.03 -4.96 -25.50
C LEU A 165 -1.74 -3.76 -26.14
N ARG A 166 -1.30 -3.39 -27.36
CA ARG A 166 -1.85 -2.29 -28.16
C ARG A 166 -1.71 -0.94 -27.46
N THR A 167 -0.55 -0.69 -26.85
CA THR A 167 -0.20 0.56 -26.20
C THR A 167 1.18 1.03 -26.66
N GLY A 168 1.57 2.26 -26.31
CA GLY A 168 2.93 2.76 -26.51
C GLY A 168 3.88 2.46 -25.35
N LEU A 169 3.57 1.51 -24.46
CA LEU A 169 4.40 1.24 -23.28
C LEU A 169 5.78 0.70 -23.67
N ASP A 170 5.84 -0.25 -24.61
CA ASP A 170 7.09 -0.88 -25.04
C ASP A 170 8.06 0.14 -25.65
N ASP A 171 7.53 1.02 -26.51
CA ASP A 171 8.29 2.13 -27.08
C ASP A 171 8.77 3.13 -26.01
N ALA A 172 7.93 3.41 -25.00
CA ALA A 172 8.29 4.32 -23.92
C ALA A 172 9.42 3.76 -23.05
N LEU A 173 9.37 2.46 -22.73
CA LEU A 173 10.41 1.75 -21.99
C LEU A 173 11.71 1.69 -22.79
N SER A 174 11.63 1.38 -24.09
CA SER A 174 12.77 1.32 -25.00
C SER A 174 13.46 2.68 -25.13
N ARG A 175 12.71 3.77 -25.34
CA ARG A 175 13.27 5.14 -25.39
C ARG A 175 13.93 5.57 -24.09
N ALA A 176 13.43 5.07 -22.96
CA ALA A 176 14.02 5.37 -21.67
C ALA A 176 15.21 4.46 -21.31
N GLY A 177 15.59 3.51 -22.18
CA GLY A 177 16.66 2.57 -21.92
C GLY A 177 16.39 1.67 -20.72
N ALA A 178 15.12 1.40 -20.42
CA ALA A 178 14.75 0.62 -19.24
C ALA A 178 15.28 -0.81 -19.37
N THR A 179 15.95 -1.31 -18.32
CA THR A 179 16.48 -2.67 -18.24
C THR A 179 15.78 -3.52 -17.19
N GLN A 180 15.04 -2.90 -16.28
CA GLN A 180 14.27 -3.53 -15.21
C GLN A 180 13.07 -2.64 -14.86
N LEU A 181 12.01 -3.24 -14.33
CA LEU A 181 10.78 -2.52 -14.00
C LEU A 181 10.44 -2.63 -12.51
N VAL A 182 10.05 -1.51 -11.92
CA VAL A 182 9.35 -1.48 -10.63
C VAL A 182 7.85 -1.31 -10.90
N VAL A 183 7.03 -2.25 -10.42
CA VAL A 183 5.58 -2.26 -10.69
C VAL A 183 4.78 -2.08 -9.40
N CYS A 184 3.79 -1.20 -9.43
CA CYS A 184 2.84 -0.93 -8.35
C CYS A 184 1.46 -0.56 -8.94
N GLY A 185 0.42 -0.41 -8.12
CA GLY A 185 -0.89 0.11 -8.57
C GLY A 185 -2.09 -0.81 -8.35
N TYR A 186 -3.05 -0.78 -9.28
CA TYR A 186 -4.37 -1.41 -9.12
C TYR A 186 -4.92 -1.91 -10.47
N ALA A 187 -5.62 -3.04 -10.55
CA ALA A 187 -5.88 -4.02 -9.50
C ALA A 187 -4.85 -5.16 -9.53
N SER A 188 -4.57 -5.73 -8.35
CA SER A 188 -3.52 -6.74 -8.11
C SER A 188 -3.62 -7.95 -9.04
N GLU A 189 -4.78 -8.57 -9.11
CA GLU A 189 -5.09 -9.80 -9.84
C GLU A 189 -5.49 -9.61 -11.30
N PHE A 190 -5.57 -8.36 -11.74
CA PHE A 190 -5.91 -8.02 -13.12
C PHE A 190 -4.73 -7.32 -13.77
N CYS A 191 -4.76 -5.99 -13.81
CA CYS A 191 -3.80 -5.19 -14.56
C CYS A 191 -2.37 -5.36 -14.04
N VAL A 192 -2.18 -5.45 -12.72
CA VAL A 192 -0.85 -5.62 -12.12
C VAL A 192 -0.29 -7.00 -12.46
N ASP A 193 -0.99 -8.10 -12.13
CA ASP A 193 -0.57 -9.47 -12.44
C ASP A 193 -0.26 -9.65 -13.93
N THR A 194 -1.20 -9.27 -14.81
CA THR A 194 -1.05 -9.45 -16.26
C THR A 194 0.16 -8.69 -16.78
N THR A 195 0.35 -7.44 -16.33
CA THR A 195 1.49 -6.61 -16.78
C THR A 195 2.81 -7.12 -16.24
N VAL A 196 2.87 -7.59 -14.98
CA VAL A 196 4.10 -8.16 -14.39
C VAL A 196 4.53 -9.40 -15.18
N ARG A 197 3.59 -10.32 -15.47
CA ARG A 197 3.88 -11.51 -16.27
C ARG A 197 4.32 -11.15 -17.69
N ARG A 198 3.65 -10.17 -18.31
CA ARG A 198 4.01 -9.71 -19.66
C ARG A 198 5.41 -9.10 -19.70
N ALA A 199 5.74 -8.25 -18.74
CA ALA A 199 7.08 -7.66 -18.63
C ALA A 199 8.17 -8.73 -18.48
N ALA A 200 7.96 -9.69 -17.59
CA ALA A 200 8.89 -10.81 -17.42
C ALA A 200 9.00 -11.67 -18.70
N ALA A 201 7.90 -11.93 -19.40
CA ALA A 201 7.90 -12.64 -20.68
C ALA A 201 8.63 -11.87 -21.79
N LEU A 202 8.71 -10.54 -21.71
CA LEU A 202 9.49 -9.69 -22.60
C LEU A 202 10.96 -9.56 -22.17
N GLY A 203 11.37 -10.24 -21.09
CA GLY A 203 12.76 -10.26 -20.62
C GLY A 203 13.12 -9.16 -19.63
N TYR A 204 12.15 -8.44 -19.05
CA TYR A 204 12.42 -7.48 -17.98
C TYR A 204 12.43 -8.17 -16.61
N PRO A 205 13.50 -8.09 -15.82
CA PRO A 205 13.41 -8.32 -14.38
C PRO A 205 12.40 -7.36 -13.75
N VAL A 206 11.56 -7.86 -12.86
CA VAL A 206 10.47 -7.08 -12.25
C VAL A 206 10.59 -7.08 -10.73
N THR A 207 10.62 -5.89 -10.14
CA THR A 207 10.37 -5.69 -8.72
C THR A 207 8.92 -5.25 -8.52
N LEU A 208 8.09 -6.13 -7.96
CA LEU A 208 6.73 -5.81 -7.56
C LEU A 208 6.77 -5.13 -6.17
N ALA A 209 6.27 -3.89 -6.07
CA ALA A 209 6.20 -3.20 -4.79
C ALA A 209 5.09 -3.79 -3.91
N ALA A 210 5.47 -4.73 -3.03
CA ALA A 210 4.61 -5.70 -2.36
C ALA A 210 3.47 -5.08 -1.52
N ASP A 211 3.65 -3.84 -1.06
CA ASP A 211 2.70 -3.07 -0.26
C ASP A 211 2.18 -1.82 -0.99
N ALA A 212 2.57 -1.60 -2.25
CA ALA A 212 2.13 -0.50 -3.12
C ALA A 212 1.27 -0.97 -4.31
N HIS A 213 0.79 -2.22 -4.30
CA HIS A 213 -0.33 -2.64 -5.14
C HIS A 213 -1.54 -3.10 -4.31
N THR A 214 -2.75 -3.01 -4.86
CA THR A 214 -3.97 -3.36 -4.12
C THR A 214 -5.13 -3.78 -5.01
N THR A 215 -6.23 -4.21 -4.39
CA THR A 215 -7.52 -4.54 -5.03
C THR A 215 -8.65 -4.39 -4.01
N HIS A 216 -9.90 -4.39 -4.47
CA HIS A 216 -11.08 -4.45 -3.60
C HIS A 216 -11.45 -5.90 -3.26
N ASP A 217 -12.22 -6.07 -2.17
CA ASP A 217 -12.78 -7.35 -1.77
C ASP A 217 -13.69 -7.94 -2.84
N LYS A 218 -13.69 -9.27 -2.97
CA LYS A 218 -14.53 -10.03 -3.89
C LYS A 218 -15.29 -11.11 -3.14
N PRO A 219 -16.38 -11.64 -3.72
CA PRO A 219 -17.14 -12.73 -3.09
C PRO A 219 -16.28 -13.93 -2.66
N HIS A 220 -15.23 -14.24 -3.41
CA HIS A 220 -14.37 -15.41 -3.18
C HIS A 220 -13.12 -15.12 -2.33
N ALA A 221 -12.71 -13.85 -2.16
CA ALA A 221 -11.49 -13.50 -1.42
C ALA A 221 -11.44 -12.03 -1.02
N ALA A 222 -10.88 -11.80 0.16
CA ALA A 222 -10.57 -10.47 0.66
C ALA A 222 -9.38 -9.86 -0.13
N GLY A 223 -9.42 -8.58 -0.50
CA GLY A 223 -8.39 -7.91 -1.31
C GLY A 223 -6.98 -8.00 -0.73
N ALA A 224 -6.84 -7.89 0.59
CA ALA A 224 -5.57 -8.13 1.29
C ALA A 224 -5.02 -9.55 1.08
N ARG A 225 -5.89 -10.58 1.04
CA ARG A 225 -5.50 -11.96 0.75
C ARG A 225 -5.12 -12.13 -0.72
N ILE A 226 -5.84 -11.47 -1.63
CA ILE A 226 -5.50 -11.44 -3.05
C ILE A 226 -4.11 -10.81 -3.25
N ARG A 227 -3.82 -9.67 -2.61
CA ARG A 227 -2.50 -9.03 -2.63
C ARG A 227 -1.40 -9.96 -2.13
N ALA A 228 -1.58 -10.54 -0.94
CA ALA A 228 -0.62 -11.47 -0.34
C ALA A 228 -0.38 -12.71 -1.23
N HIS A 229 -1.45 -13.25 -1.83
CA HIS A 229 -1.34 -14.33 -2.79
C HIS A 229 -0.49 -13.92 -4.00
N HIS A 230 -0.73 -12.76 -4.61
CA HIS A 230 0.03 -12.33 -5.79
C HIS A 230 1.49 -12.03 -5.48
N ASN A 231 1.81 -11.48 -4.31
CA ASN A 231 3.20 -11.33 -3.85
C ASN A 231 3.94 -12.66 -3.85
N ALA A 232 3.32 -13.72 -3.30
CA ALA A 232 3.90 -15.05 -3.25
C ALA A 232 3.96 -15.73 -4.63
N THR A 233 2.83 -15.71 -5.35
CA THR A 233 2.68 -16.40 -6.64
C THR A 233 3.61 -15.82 -7.70
N LEU A 234 3.60 -14.50 -7.90
CA LEU A 234 4.41 -13.87 -8.95
C LEU A 234 5.91 -14.04 -8.70
N SER A 235 6.35 -13.91 -7.45
CA SER A 235 7.77 -14.09 -7.08
C SER A 235 8.25 -15.53 -7.20
N SER A 236 7.33 -16.50 -7.20
CA SER A 236 7.67 -17.92 -7.31
C SER A 236 7.81 -18.40 -8.76
N ILE A 237 7.47 -17.56 -9.75
CA ILE A 237 7.59 -17.91 -11.17
C ILE A 237 9.05 -17.75 -11.59
N SER A 238 9.72 -18.86 -11.88
CA SER A 238 11.11 -18.89 -12.35
C SER A 238 11.25 -19.14 -13.86
N SER A 239 10.17 -19.54 -14.54
CA SER A 239 10.22 -20.03 -15.93
C SER A 239 10.39 -18.93 -17.00
N PHE A 240 10.37 -17.65 -16.63
CA PHE A 240 10.55 -16.54 -17.58
C PHE A 240 12.03 -16.27 -17.93
N GLY A 241 12.99 -16.87 -17.22
CA GLY A 241 14.43 -16.58 -17.41
C GLY A 241 14.90 -15.27 -16.78
N VAL A 242 13.98 -14.47 -16.23
CA VAL A 242 14.25 -13.27 -15.44
C VAL A 242 13.54 -13.33 -14.09
N LYS A 243 14.07 -12.61 -13.10
CA LYS A 243 13.54 -12.63 -11.73
C LYS A 243 12.33 -11.70 -11.58
N ILE A 244 11.28 -12.20 -10.93
CA ILE A 244 10.23 -11.38 -10.33
C ILE A 244 10.44 -11.41 -8.82
N ALA A 245 10.45 -10.25 -8.17
CA ALA A 245 10.60 -10.14 -6.72
C ALA A 245 9.55 -9.19 -6.13
N ALA A 246 8.74 -9.68 -5.20
CA ALA A 246 7.91 -8.83 -4.35
C ALA A 246 8.75 -8.25 -3.20
N VAL A 247 8.93 -6.93 -3.19
CA VAL A 247 9.78 -6.21 -2.22
C VAL A 247 8.96 -5.10 -1.56
N PRO A 248 9.04 -4.89 -0.23
CA PRO A 248 8.41 -3.74 0.41
C PRO A 248 8.84 -2.43 -0.25
N ALA A 249 7.93 -1.48 -0.46
CA ALA A 249 8.22 -0.26 -1.20
C ALA A 249 9.42 0.52 -0.65
N ALA A 250 9.58 0.54 0.67
CA ALA A 250 10.69 1.23 1.35
C ALA A 250 12.08 0.65 1.00
N ASP A 251 12.15 -0.63 0.63
CA ASP A 251 13.40 -1.34 0.39
C ASP A 251 13.80 -1.35 -1.10
N ILE A 252 12.97 -0.78 -1.98
CA ILE A 252 13.24 -0.70 -3.43
C ILE A 252 14.20 0.44 -3.71
N GLY A 253 15.38 0.15 -4.26
CA GLY A 253 16.32 1.16 -4.77
C GLY A 253 16.13 1.45 -6.26
N PHE A 254 16.45 2.68 -6.69
CA PHE A 254 16.43 3.11 -8.10
C PHE A 254 17.82 3.54 -8.63
N GLY A 255 18.89 3.26 -7.89
CA GLY A 255 20.26 3.60 -8.31
C GLY A 255 20.74 2.75 -9.49
N GLU A 256 21.79 3.23 -10.16
CA GLU A 256 22.40 2.55 -11.32
C GLU A 256 22.79 1.11 -10.95
N ALA A 257 22.40 0.17 -11.81
CA ALA A 257 23.02 -1.14 -11.83
C ALA A 257 24.52 -0.93 -12.09
N ARG A 258 25.36 -1.36 -11.14
CA ARG A 258 26.81 -1.43 -11.35
C ARG A 258 27.16 -2.36 -12.50
#